data_AF-A0A377TW79-F1
#
_entry.id   AF-A0A377TW79-F1
#
_cell.length_a   1.000
_cell.length_b   1.000
_cell.length_c   1.000
_cell.angle_alpha   90.00
_cell.angle_beta   90.00
_cell.angle_gamma   90.00
#
_symmetry.space_group_name_H-M   'P 1'
#
loop_
_entity.id
_entity.type
_entity.pdbx_description
1 polymer ?
#
loop_
_entity_poly.entity_id
_entity_poly.type
_entity_poly.pdbx_seq_one_letter_code
_entity_poly.pdbx_strand_id
1 'polypeptide(L)'
;MNTRLTPPENHGKSLALELKPFRHIEALIKHVLPAAERVVIGRGDVVHYYKDDIRQCFLLLQGSVALHRRGDGIVLNSESAPFILGVSSQFSSEHLYVRALETSEIAPCATGLF
;
A
#
# COMPACT_ATOMS: atom_id res chain seq x y z
N MET A 1 -22.70 37.86 13.28
CA MET A 1 -21.65 37.35 14.18
C MET A 1 -21.35 35.94 13.70
N ASN A 2 -20.25 35.73 12.97
CA ASN A 2 -20.00 34.49 12.24
C ASN A 2 -18.91 33.71 12.98
N THR A 3 -19.30 32.68 13.71
CA THR A 3 -18.37 31.82 14.46
C THR A 3 -17.69 30.88 13.48
N ARG A 4 -16.43 31.17 13.12
CA ARG A 4 -15.57 30.22 12.41
C ARG A 4 -15.28 29.07 13.37
N LEU A 5 -15.80 27.89 13.07
CA LEU A 5 -15.39 26.65 13.71
C LEU A 5 -13.98 26.32 13.22
N THR A 6 -12.97 26.54 14.05
CA THR A 6 -11.63 26.01 13.85
C THR A 6 -11.66 24.51 14.16
N PRO A 7 -11.19 23.63 13.25
CA PRO A 7 -11.09 22.20 13.54
C PRO A 7 -10.10 22.00 14.70
N PRO A 8 -10.38 21.06 15.63
CA PRO A 8 -9.46 20.77 16.72
C PRO A 8 -8.14 20.25 16.14
N GLU A 9 -7.03 20.82 16.61
CA GLU A 9 -5.69 20.35 16.27
C GLU A 9 -5.53 18.90 16.73
N ASN A 10 -5.39 18.00 15.75
CA ASN A 10 -5.30 16.57 15.97
C ASN A 10 -3.90 16.20 16.49
N HIS A 11 -3.62 16.52 17.75
CA HIS A 11 -2.40 16.12 18.47
C HIS A 11 -2.52 14.68 19.03
N GLY A 12 -2.99 13.75 18.21
CA GLY A 12 -2.98 12.33 18.51
C GLY A 12 -2.19 11.59 17.46
N LYS A 13 -0.90 11.33 17.71
CA LYS A 13 -0.23 10.24 16.98
C LYS A 13 -1.06 8.99 17.25
N SER A 14 -1.64 8.43 16.19
CA SER A 14 -2.56 7.29 16.31
C SER A 14 -1.85 6.14 17.03
N LEU A 15 -2.40 5.66 18.15
CA LEU A 15 -1.89 4.48 18.88
C LEU A 15 -1.68 3.27 17.95
N ALA A 16 -2.45 3.19 16.86
CA ALA A 16 -2.29 2.15 15.84
C ALA A 16 -0.92 2.19 15.13
N LEU A 17 -0.34 3.38 14.94
CA LEU A 17 0.99 3.52 14.34
C LEU A 17 2.07 2.99 15.27
N GLU A 18 1.92 3.16 16.59
CA GLU A 18 2.89 2.63 17.57
C GLU A 18 2.88 1.10 17.63
N LEU A 19 1.76 0.47 17.27
CA LEU A 19 1.61 -0.98 17.20
C LEU A 19 2.05 -1.57 15.85
N LYS A 20 2.28 -0.74 14.82
CA LYS A 20 2.69 -1.24 13.50
C LYS A 20 4.07 -1.88 13.61
N PRO A 21 4.26 -3.14 13.16
CA PRO A 21 5.51 -3.88 13.36
C PRO A 21 6.58 -3.46 12.33
N PHE A 22 6.97 -2.18 12.32
CA PHE A 22 7.86 -1.59 11.33
C PHE A 22 9.17 -2.38 11.15
N ARG A 23 9.82 -2.79 12.24
CA ARG A 23 11.05 -3.57 12.20
C ARG A 23 10.91 -4.88 11.42
N HIS A 24 9.78 -5.56 11.56
CA HIS A 24 9.51 -6.82 10.86
C HIS A 24 9.19 -6.57 9.38
N ILE A 25 8.43 -5.51 9.08
CA ILE A 25 8.13 -5.09 7.70
C ILE A 25 9.42 -4.75 6.95
N GLU A 26 10.30 -3.94 7.56
CA GLU A 26 11.60 -3.58 7.00
C GLU A 26 12.50 -4.80 6.80
N ALA A 27 12.52 -5.73 7.75
CA ALA A 27 13.26 -6.98 7.62
C ALA A 27 12.77 -7.81 6.43
N LEU A 28 11.46 -7.95 6.24
CA LEU A 28 10.89 -8.64 5.08
C LEU A 28 11.27 -7.92 3.77
N ILE A 29 11.07 -6.60 3.69
CA ILE A 29 11.45 -5.80 2.52
C ILE A 29 12.93 -6.00 2.19
N LYS A 30 13.82 -5.94 3.18
CA LYS A 30 15.27 -6.12 2.98
C LYS A 30 15.63 -7.45 2.30
N HIS A 31 14.94 -8.54 2.65
CA HIS A 31 15.22 -9.86 2.08
C HIS A 31 14.53 -10.10 0.74
N VAL A 32 13.38 -9.48 0.50
CA VAL A 32 12.59 -9.68 -0.73
C VAL A 32 13.04 -8.74 -1.86
N LEU A 33 13.39 -7.49 -1.53
CA LEU A 33 13.72 -6.45 -2.50
C LEU A 33 14.84 -6.79 -3.49
N PRO A 34 15.91 -7.56 -3.14
CA PRO A 34 16.92 -7.96 -4.12
C PRO A 34 16.39 -8.79 -5.29
N ALA A 35 15.25 -9.46 -5.13
CA ALA A 35 14.61 -10.27 -6.18
C ALA A 35 13.48 -9.52 -6.91
N ALA A 36 13.30 -8.22 -6.63
CA ALA A 36 12.21 -7.41 -7.16
C ALA A 36 12.73 -6.14 -7.85
N GLU A 37 12.05 -5.71 -8.89
CA GLU A 37 12.39 -4.48 -9.61
C GLU A 37 11.62 -3.29 -9.04
N ARG A 38 12.32 -2.17 -8.82
CA ARG A 38 11.72 -0.93 -8.33
C ARG A 38 11.04 -0.20 -9.47
N VAL A 39 9.87 0.35 -9.19
CA VAL A 39 9.05 1.12 -10.13
C VAL A 39 8.51 2.34 -9.40
N VAL A 40 8.58 3.50 -10.07
CA VAL A 40 7.96 4.73 -9.59
C VAL A 40 6.57 4.85 -10.23
N ILE A 41 5.58 5.12 -9.40
CA ILE A 41 4.19 5.38 -9.82
C ILE A 41 3.78 6.80 -9.41
N GLY A 42 3.04 7.48 -10.27
CA GLY A 42 2.53 8.81 -10.04
C GLY A 42 1.21 8.80 -9.24
N ARG A 43 0.84 9.97 -8.71
CA ARG A 43 -0.46 10.16 -8.06
C ARG A 43 -1.60 9.77 -9.02
N GLY A 44 -2.49 8.92 -8.55
CA GLY A 44 -3.65 8.45 -9.32
C GLY A 44 -3.37 7.20 -10.16
N ASP A 45 -2.10 6.81 -10.34
CA ASP A 45 -1.75 5.58 -11.04
C ASP A 45 -2.33 4.37 -10.31
N VAL A 46 -2.82 3.42 -11.10
CA VAL A 46 -3.44 2.19 -10.62
C VAL A 46 -2.49 1.02 -10.83
N VAL A 47 -2.32 0.21 -9.79
CA VAL A 47 -1.53 -1.00 -9.79
C VAL A 47 -2.45 -2.18 -9.51
N HIS A 48 -2.42 -3.17 -10.41
CA HIS A 48 -3.23 -4.38 -10.31
C HIS A 48 -2.41 -5.52 -9.70
N TYR A 49 -3.03 -6.32 -8.83
CA TYR A 49 -2.41 -7.51 -8.22
C TYR A 49 -2.18 -8.68 -9.18
N TYR A 50 -2.36 -8.46 -10.50
CA TYR A 50 -2.19 -9.48 -11.52
C TYR A 50 -1.36 -8.90 -12.66
N LYS A 51 -0.37 -9.68 -13.10
CA LYS A 51 0.40 -9.45 -14.32
C LYS A 51 0.54 -10.77 -15.04
N ASP A 52 0.04 -10.86 -16.27
CA ASP A 52 0.10 -12.08 -17.08
C ASP A 52 -0.45 -13.33 -16.34
N ASP A 53 -1.62 -13.19 -15.71
CA ASP A 53 -2.27 -14.19 -14.82
C ASP A 53 -1.49 -14.61 -13.56
N ILE A 54 -0.31 -14.02 -13.33
CA ILE A 54 0.49 -14.21 -12.12
C ILE A 54 0.06 -13.19 -11.07
N ARG A 55 -0.28 -13.69 -9.89
CA ARG A 55 -0.60 -12.87 -8.73
C ARG A 55 0.66 -12.19 -8.21
N GLN A 56 0.55 -10.91 -7.88
CA GLN A 56 1.66 -10.11 -7.38
C GLN A 56 1.37 -9.58 -5.98
N CYS A 57 2.41 -9.48 -5.18
CA CYS A 57 2.42 -8.60 -4.01
C CYS A 57 3.34 -7.41 -4.30
N PHE A 58 3.22 -6.34 -3.51
CA PHE A 58 4.02 -5.13 -3.71
C PHE A 58 4.68 -4.71 -2.42
N LEU A 59 5.97 -4.40 -2.49
CA LEU A 59 6.67 -3.67 -1.45
C LEU A 59 6.43 -2.18 -1.68
N LEU A 60 5.87 -1.47 -0.71
CA LEU A 60 5.74 0.00 -0.73
C LEU A 60 6.96 0.59 -0.04
N LEU A 61 7.89 1.12 -0.84
CA LEU A 61 9.19 1.61 -0.39
C LEU A 61 9.15 3.08 -0.01
N GLN A 62 8.37 3.89 -0.75
CA GLN A 62 8.15 5.31 -0.47
C GLN A 62 6.73 5.73 -0.86
N GLY A 63 6.26 6.81 -0.22
CA GLY A 63 4.95 7.41 -0.50
C GLY A 63 3.79 6.67 0.15
N SER A 64 2.60 6.81 -0.44
CA SER A 64 1.35 6.27 0.08
C SER A 64 0.40 5.82 -1.02
N VAL A 65 -0.42 4.83 -0.69
CA VAL A 65 -1.39 4.23 -1.61
C VAL A 65 -2.71 3.93 -0.89
N ALA A 66 -3.77 3.79 -1.67
CA ALA A 66 -5.06 3.30 -1.21
C ALA A 66 -5.42 1.97 -1.89
N LEU A 67 -5.95 1.05 -1.09
CA LEU A 67 -6.55 -0.20 -1.55
C LEU A 67 -8.02 0.05 -1.85
N HIS A 68 -8.42 -0.25 -3.08
CA HIS A 68 -9.78 -0.08 -3.55
C HIS A 68 -10.42 -1.41 -3.89
N ARG A 69 -11.71 -1.52 -3.59
CA ARG A 69 -12.57 -2.58 -4.14
C ARG A 69 -13.03 -2.20 -5.55
N ARG A 70 -12.89 -3.13 -6.49
CA ARG A 70 -13.41 -2.99 -7.86
C ARG A 70 -14.93 -3.16 -7.84
N GLY A 71 -15.62 -2.35 -8.64
CA GLY A 71 -17.08 -2.38 -8.79
C GLY A 71 -17.73 -1.11 -8.25
N ASP A 72 -17.37 -0.69 -7.03
CA ASP A 72 -17.91 0.51 -6.39
C ASP A 72 -16.86 1.55 -6.00
N GLY A 73 -15.57 1.21 -6.11
CA GLY A 73 -14.47 2.15 -5.88
C GLY A 73 -14.22 2.49 -4.41
N ILE A 74 -14.86 1.77 -3.47
CA ILE A 74 -14.70 2.00 -2.04
C ILE A 74 -13.24 1.79 -1.63
N VAL A 75 -12.71 2.74 -0.86
CA VAL A 75 -11.40 2.63 -0.21
C VAL A 75 -11.53 1.72 1.01
N LEU A 76 -10.83 0.58 0.99
CA LEU A 76 -10.82 -0.38 2.09
C LEU A 76 -9.71 -0.08 3.11
N ASN A 77 -8.56 0.38 2.61
CA ASN A 77 -7.42 0.75 3.44
C ASN A 77 -6.57 1.81 2.72
N SER A 78 -5.80 2.58 3.48
CA SER A 78 -4.75 3.47 2.97
C SER A 78 -3.50 3.26 3.80
N GLU A 79 -2.37 3.11 3.14
CA GLU A 79 -1.10 2.79 3.80
C GLU A 79 0.01 3.69 3.29
N SER A 80 0.90 4.06 4.21
CA SER A 80 2.16 4.75 3.92
C SER A 80 3.34 3.79 4.07
N ALA A 81 4.40 4.06 3.32
CA ALA A 81 5.65 3.33 3.44
C ALA A 81 6.21 3.40 4.87
N PRO A 82 6.88 2.34 5.36
CA PRO A 82 7.06 1.04 4.69
C PRO A 82 5.83 0.12 4.86
N PHE A 83 5.46 -0.59 3.80
CA PHE A 83 4.36 -1.57 3.86
C PHE A 83 4.48 -2.67 2.81
N ILE A 84 3.75 -3.77 3.00
CA ILE A 84 3.66 -4.88 2.04
C ILE A 84 2.18 -5.10 1.68
N LEU A 85 1.85 -4.96 0.41
CA LEU A 85 0.49 -5.04 -0.12
C LEU A 85 0.28 -6.38 -0.84
N GLY A 86 -0.95 -6.91 -0.80
CA GLY A 86 -1.34 -8.04 -1.64
C GLY A 86 -0.85 -9.42 -1.18
N VAL A 87 -0.32 -9.55 0.03
CA VAL A 87 0.11 -10.87 0.58
C VAL A 87 -1.09 -11.82 0.68
N SER A 88 -2.23 -11.36 1.21
CA SER A 88 -3.46 -12.16 1.30
C SER A 88 -4.14 -12.36 -0.06
N SER A 89 -3.98 -11.41 -0.98
CA SER A 89 -4.52 -11.47 -2.35
C SER A 89 -3.92 -12.60 -3.18
N GLN A 90 -2.85 -13.26 -2.70
CA GLN A 90 -2.29 -14.46 -3.32
C GLN A 90 -3.27 -15.65 -3.29
N PHE A 91 -4.13 -15.73 -2.27
CA PHE A 91 -5.03 -16.88 -2.06
C PHE A 91 -6.50 -16.52 -2.22
N SER A 92 -6.83 -15.26 -2.49
CA SER A 92 -8.22 -14.79 -2.57
C SER A 92 -8.58 -14.26 -3.95
N SER A 93 -9.79 -14.53 -4.44
CA SER A 93 -10.30 -14.04 -5.71
C SER A 93 -10.81 -12.59 -5.66
N GLU A 94 -10.44 -11.81 -4.63
CA GLU A 94 -10.97 -10.46 -4.47
C GLU A 94 -10.54 -9.55 -5.62
N HIS A 95 -11.50 -8.82 -6.18
CA HIS A 95 -11.25 -7.81 -7.20
C HIS A 95 -10.77 -6.52 -6.54
N LEU A 96 -9.51 -6.49 -6.14
CA LEU A 96 -8.88 -5.31 -5.53
C LEU A 96 -7.90 -4.65 -6.50
N TYR A 97 -7.70 -3.35 -6.35
CA TYR A 97 -6.62 -2.63 -6.99
C TYR A 97 -6.01 -1.61 -6.04
N VAL A 98 -4.76 -1.26 -6.27
CA VAL A 98 -4.05 -0.22 -5.51
C VAL A 98 -4.04 1.05 -6.35
N ARG A 99 -4.24 2.19 -5.72
CA ARG A 99 -4.09 3.51 -6.35
C ARG A 99 -3.12 4.36 -5.57
N ALA A 100 -2.13 4.94 -6.24
CA ALA A 100 -1.18 5.85 -5.63
C ALA A 100 -1.88 7.15 -5.16
N LEU A 101 -1.65 7.53 -3.91
CA LEU A 101 -2.15 8.77 -3.34
C LEU A 101 -1.18 9.93 -3.57
N GLU A 102 0.09 9.64 -3.83
CA GLU A 102 1.15 10.56 -4.20
C GLU A 102 2.18 9.83 -5.07
N THR A 103 3.26 10.52 -5.48
CA THR A 103 4.37 9.85 -6.15
C THR A 103 5.00 8.86 -5.18
N SER A 104 4.96 7.58 -5.56
CA SER A 104 5.33 6.47 -4.69
C SER A 104 6.33 5.56 -5.40
N GLU A 105 7.18 4.90 -4.61
CA GLU A 105 8.10 3.88 -5.10
C GLU A 105 7.62 2.52 -4.61
N ILE A 106 7.41 1.60 -5.55
CA ILE A 106 6.98 0.24 -5.26
C ILE A 106 7.93 -0.78 -5.88
N ALA A 107 7.92 -2.01 -5.37
CA ALA A 107 8.54 -3.15 -6.02
C ALA A 107 7.54 -4.30 -6.12
N PRO A 108 7.03 -4.64 -7.32
CA PRO A 108 6.24 -5.83 -7.55
C PRO A 108 7.06 -7.10 -7.34
N CYS A 109 6.51 -8.07 -6.64
CA CYS A 109 7.10 -9.38 -6.44
C CYS A 109 6.13 -10.46 -6.92
N ALA A 110 6.57 -11.27 -7.88
CA ALA A 110 5.88 -12.50 -8.25
C ALA A 110 6.25 -13.60 -7.25
N THR A 111 5.26 -14.33 -6.75
CA THR A 111 5.42 -15.35 -5.71
C THR A 111 6.03 -16.66 -6.21
N GLY A 112 6.26 -16.83 -7.52
CA GLY A 112 7.02 -17.97 -8.05
C GLY A 112 8.53 -17.94 -7.75
N LEU A 113 9.00 -16.92 -7.02
CA LEU A 113 10.40 -16.72 -6.61
C LEU A 113 10.67 -17.09 -5.14
N PHE A 114 9.67 -17.63 -4.41
CA PHE A 114 9.81 -18.17 -3.06
C PHE A 114 9.71 -19.69 -3.04
#